data_AF-A0A947IDT5-F1
#
_entry.id   AF-A0A947IDT5-F1
#
_cell.length_a   1.000
_cell.length_b   1.000
_cell.length_c   1.000
_cell.angle_alpha   90.00
_cell.angle_beta   90.00
_cell.angle_gamma   90.00
#
_symmetry.space_group_name_H-M   'P 1'
#
loop_
_entity.id
_entity.type
_entity.pdbx_description
1 polymer ?
#
loop_
_entity_poly.entity_id
_entity_poly.type
_entity_poly.pdbx_seq_one_letter_code
_entity_poly.pdbx_strand_id
1 'polypeptide(L)'
;MKRAAQLVLMLSLLVAISAQCAEIILVYPRTMGSEVFVYPNGLDSTFVLGRVEPPGSILRINGHEVVCTPRGAFLAWLPLCSAPDEKAWILSLSEDRTEIARVSFPYLFAADLPKTATSDTFSAISFPRVIEVAAPNAHTRTAIGGSYHIFPDSGCPLVALNHERDFYKFEIGGGLSGVIEDRFVTVMASRSLPEAVLGNGKCTTDGKFTLCTFSLSRAVPWSASLSSDQKSLNVMLFGTTAAIDRIRFDVADEFLTGITWEQLPAGLALSFLCKEPVARGYAVTCAHGDLRVQMRQPLSARPRSLRGKLIVLDPGHSGVSNGAIGPLGTREKDVNLRWANLLADELRRRGAIVELTRSADEDLDLYARIDFAKSRAADFFISLHCNALPDGVNPFVRHGTGTYYYQEASRRAAEKLHRRLVNASGLQDDGLWDANLAVVRPTEFPAVLLEAAYLIYPLEEELLQTDEFLRRLSKGVARGLKDYFREEP
;
A
#
# COMPACT_ATOMS: atom_id res chain seq x y z
N MET A 1 -30.26 67.81 -49.79
CA MET A 1 -30.24 67.92 -48.32
C MET A 1 -28.93 67.35 -47.79
N LYS A 2 -28.11 68.23 -47.16
CA LYS A 2 -27.03 68.04 -46.16
C LYS A 2 -26.14 66.77 -46.26
N ARG A 3 -24.86 66.90 -46.66
CA ARG A 3 -23.61 67.02 -45.82
C ARG A 3 -23.22 65.68 -45.15
N ALA A 4 -21.97 65.25 -44.98
CA ALA A 4 -20.62 65.58 -45.44
C ALA A 4 -19.67 64.57 -44.73
N ALA A 5 -18.52 64.22 -45.35
CA ALA A 5 -17.26 63.77 -44.71
C ALA A 5 -17.30 62.45 -43.87
N GLN A 6 -16.25 61.64 -43.69
CA GLN A 6 -14.80 61.78 -43.88
C GLN A 6 -14.16 60.38 -43.81
N LEU A 7 -13.07 60.22 -44.57
CA LEU A 7 -12.07 59.16 -44.60
C LEU A 7 -11.33 59.03 -43.25
N VAL A 8 -11.08 57.83 -42.70
CA VAL A 8 -9.82 57.46 -42.01
C VAL A 8 -9.57 55.95 -42.09
N LEU A 9 -8.35 55.64 -42.53
CA LEU A 9 -7.62 54.38 -42.64
C LEU A 9 -7.49 53.63 -41.30
N MET A 10 -7.66 52.30 -41.28
CA MET A 10 -6.97 51.47 -40.27
C MET A 10 -6.54 50.13 -40.86
N LEU A 11 -5.26 50.08 -41.19
CA LEU A 11 -4.50 48.88 -41.51
C LEU A 11 -3.75 48.51 -40.23
N SER A 12 -4.09 47.38 -39.61
CA SER A 12 -3.20 46.72 -38.65
C SER A 12 -3.69 45.31 -38.33
N LEU A 13 -3.10 44.36 -39.06
CA LEU A 13 -2.48 43.13 -38.51
C LEU A 13 -3.19 42.48 -37.31
N LEU A 14 -4.08 41.52 -37.58
CA LEU A 14 -4.46 40.50 -36.61
C LEU A 14 -3.29 39.53 -36.45
N VAL A 15 -2.38 39.84 -35.54
CA VAL A 15 -1.55 38.84 -34.85
C VAL A 15 -2.13 38.72 -33.44
N ALA A 16 -3.10 37.83 -33.28
CA ALA A 16 -3.53 37.38 -31.97
C ALA A 16 -2.46 36.44 -31.41
N ILE A 17 -1.35 37.00 -30.90
CA ILE A 17 -0.56 36.32 -29.89
C ILE A 17 -1.46 36.36 -28.65
N SER A 18 -2.05 35.23 -28.27
CA SER A 18 -2.63 35.10 -26.95
C SER A 18 -1.49 35.30 -25.94
N ALA A 19 -1.39 36.47 -25.33
CA ALA A 19 -0.57 36.65 -24.16
C ALA A 19 -1.13 35.68 -23.12
N GLN A 20 -0.41 34.60 -22.84
CA GLN A 20 -0.73 33.72 -21.72
C GLN A 20 -0.69 34.58 -20.46
N CYS A 21 -1.83 34.69 -19.76
CA CYS A 21 -1.87 35.44 -18.51
C CYS A 21 -0.99 34.72 -17.48
N ALA A 22 -0.15 35.49 -16.78
CA ALA A 22 0.66 34.95 -15.71
C ALA A 22 -0.23 34.40 -14.59
N GLU A 23 -0.02 33.15 -14.19
CA GLU A 23 -0.89 32.43 -13.26
C GLU A 23 -0.08 31.63 -12.23
N ILE A 24 -0.59 31.60 -10.99
CA ILE A 24 -0.08 30.75 -9.91
C ILE A 24 -1.15 29.72 -9.61
N ILE A 25 -0.85 28.46 -9.87
CA ILE A 25 -1.80 27.35 -9.71
C ILE A 25 -1.37 26.52 -8.51
N LEU A 26 -2.15 26.55 -7.44
CA LEU A 26 -1.91 25.70 -6.26
C LEU A 26 -2.56 24.32 -6.45
N VAL A 27 -1.80 23.27 -6.13
CA VAL A 27 -2.29 21.88 -6.07
C VAL A 27 -2.54 21.46 -4.61
N TYR A 28 -1.73 21.95 -3.67
CA TYR A 28 -1.90 21.72 -2.24
C TYR A 28 -1.52 22.97 -1.41
N PRO A 29 -2.23 23.29 -0.30
CA PRO A 29 -3.38 22.57 0.28
C PRO A 29 -4.62 22.58 -0.62
N ARG A 30 -5.54 21.63 -0.41
CA ARG A 30 -6.81 21.63 -1.15
C ARG A 30 -7.62 22.88 -0.77
N THR A 31 -8.19 23.54 -1.78
CA THR A 31 -9.08 24.68 -1.58
C THR A 31 -10.53 24.21 -1.45
N MET A 32 -11.33 24.93 -0.64
CA MET A 32 -12.79 24.92 -0.78
C MET A 32 -13.22 26.31 -1.24
N GLY A 33 -13.68 26.44 -2.49
CA GLY A 33 -13.91 27.75 -3.08
C GLY A 33 -12.60 28.53 -3.24
N SER A 34 -12.56 29.76 -2.70
CA SER A 34 -11.36 30.63 -2.71
C SER A 34 -10.48 30.52 -1.47
N GLU A 35 -10.83 29.67 -0.50
CA GLU A 35 -10.12 29.57 0.79
C GLU A 35 -9.26 28.30 0.86
N VAL A 36 -8.06 28.44 1.44
CA VAL A 36 -7.12 27.34 1.67
C VAL A 36 -7.33 26.82 3.11
N PHE A 37 -7.66 25.54 3.24
CA PHE A 37 -7.78 24.91 4.55
C PHE A 37 -6.47 24.23 4.93
N VAL A 38 -5.96 24.54 6.13
CA VAL A 38 -4.78 23.89 6.69
C VAL A 38 -5.22 22.94 7.80
N TYR A 39 -5.05 21.63 7.58
CA TYR A 39 -5.36 20.56 8.53
C TYR A 39 -4.05 19.99 9.13
N PRO A 40 -3.96 19.53 10.40
CA PRO A 40 -4.85 19.65 11.55
C PRO A 40 -4.20 20.44 12.73
N ASN A 41 -4.97 20.63 13.80
CA ASN A 41 -4.57 21.27 15.06
C ASN A 41 -3.14 20.93 15.52
N GLY A 42 -2.32 21.96 15.79
CA GLY A 42 -1.03 21.84 16.46
C GLY A 42 0.20 21.85 15.55
N LEU A 43 0.04 22.09 14.24
CA LEU A 43 1.17 22.31 13.34
C LEU A 43 1.59 23.79 13.33
N ASP A 44 2.88 24.05 13.45
CA ASP A 44 3.51 25.37 13.34
C ASP A 44 3.92 25.70 11.89
N SER A 45 3.74 24.76 10.96
CA SER A 45 4.22 24.83 9.59
C SER A 45 3.46 23.86 8.66
N THR A 46 3.48 24.15 7.36
CA THR A 46 2.89 23.34 6.29
C THR A 46 3.69 23.50 5.00
N PHE A 47 3.39 22.72 3.95
CA PHE A 47 3.90 23.00 2.61
C PHE A 47 2.81 23.45 1.65
N VAL A 48 3.23 24.24 0.67
CA VAL A 48 2.46 24.55 -0.54
C VAL A 48 3.21 23.99 -1.74
N LEU A 49 2.47 23.43 -2.69
CA LEU A 49 3.03 23.02 -3.97
C LEU A 49 2.05 23.32 -5.09
N GLY A 50 2.61 23.57 -6.26
CA GLY A 50 1.87 23.98 -7.43
C GLY A 50 2.77 24.29 -8.60
N ARG A 51 2.24 25.03 -9.57
CA ARG A 51 3.01 25.50 -10.71
C ARG A 51 2.75 26.95 -11.04
N VAL A 52 3.71 27.55 -11.76
CA VAL A 52 3.60 28.90 -12.31
C VAL A 52 3.54 28.85 -13.83
N GLU A 53 2.76 29.76 -14.41
CA GLU A 53 2.65 29.97 -15.85
C GLU A 53 2.91 31.45 -16.16
N PRO A 54 3.68 31.80 -17.20
CA PRO A 54 4.47 30.87 -18.02
C PRO A 54 5.66 30.27 -17.23
N PRO A 55 6.19 29.10 -17.64
CA PRO A 55 7.38 28.55 -17.02
C PRO A 55 8.58 29.49 -17.17
N GLY A 56 9.39 29.61 -16.11
CA GLY A 56 10.55 30.51 -16.07
C GLY A 56 10.29 31.84 -15.35
N SER A 57 9.04 32.16 -15.00
CA SER A 57 8.75 33.29 -14.11
C SER A 57 9.34 33.08 -12.71
N ILE A 58 9.75 34.18 -12.07
CA ILE A 58 10.30 34.15 -10.71
C ILE A 58 9.15 34.19 -9.70
N LEU A 59 8.94 33.09 -8.98
CA LEU A 59 7.98 33.02 -7.88
C LEU A 59 8.57 33.57 -6.59
N ARG A 60 7.81 34.43 -5.90
CA ARG A 60 8.08 34.86 -4.52
C ARG A 60 6.91 34.53 -3.62
N ILE A 61 7.19 34.01 -2.43
CA ILE A 61 6.22 33.81 -1.35
C ILE A 61 6.64 34.69 -0.17
N ASN A 62 5.75 35.60 0.24
CA ASN A 62 6.03 36.62 1.26
C ASN A 62 7.32 37.42 0.96
N GLY A 63 7.59 37.69 -0.32
CA GLY A 63 8.78 38.39 -0.79
C GLY A 63 10.05 37.52 -0.93
N HIS A 64 10.03 36.26 -0.47
CA HIS A 64 11.15 35.33 -0.60
C HIS A 64 11.03 34.52 -1.89
N GLU A 65 12.11 34.45 -2.66
CA GLU A 65 12.16 33.69 -3.90
C GLU A 65 12.03 32.18 -3.66
N VAL A 66 11.21 31.52 -4.46
CA VAL A 66 10.97 30.07 -4.41
C VAL A 66 11.49 29.44 -5.69
N VAL A 67 12.30 28.39 -5.52
CA VAL A 67 12.86 27.65 -6.64
C VAL A 67 11.75 26.95 -7.41
N CYS A 68 11.66 27.27 -8.70
CA CYS A 68 10.77 26.61 -9.65
C CYS A 68 11.60 25.74 -10.60
N THR A 69 11.03 24.61 -11.00
CA THR A 69 11.60 23.75 -12.05
C THR A 69 11.44 24.40 -13.44
N PRO A 70 12.11 23.90 -14.48
CA PRO A 70 11.95 24.40 -15.85
C PRO A 70 10.50 24.39 -16.35
N ARG A 71 9.64 23.51 -15.83
CA ARG A 71 8.20 23.47 -16.15
C ARG A 71 7.32 24.27 -15.19
N GLY A 72 7.92 25.09 -14.33
CA GLY A 72 7.23 25.98 -13.41
C GLY A 72 6.76 25.31 -12.12
N ALA A 73 7.06 24.03 -11.88
CA ALA A 73 6.68 23.32 -10.66
C ALA A 73 7.44 23.86 -9.45
N PHE A 74 6.78 24.04 -8.31
CA PHE A 74 7.41 24.48 -7.06
C PHE A 74 6.87 23.72 -5.84
N LEU A 75 7.67 23.74 -4.79
CA LEU A 75 7.34 23.24 -3.46
C LEU A 75 7.98 24.20 -2.45
N ALA A 76 7.24 24.61 -1.43
CA ALA A 76 7.75 25.46 -0.36
C ALA A 76 7.22 24.99 0.99
N TRP A 77 8.10 24.94 1.99
CA TRP A 77 7.75 24.68 3.39
C TRP A 77 7.63 26.02 4.11
N LEU A 78 6.43 26.34 4.56
CA LEU A 78 6.05 27.64 5.07
C LEU A 78 5.65 27.53 6.55
N PRO A 79 6.13 28.44 7.40
CA PRO A 79 5.60 28.55 8.76
C PRO A 79 4.13 29.00 8.71
N LEU A 80 3.33 28.45 9.60
CA LEU A 80 1.99 28.93 9.94
C LEU A 80 2.20 29.91 11.11
N CYS A 81 2.52 31.17 10.83
CA CYS A 81 2.86 32.14 11.86
C CYS A 81 1.73 32.33 12.89
N SER A 82 2.14 32.48 14.15
CA SER A 82 1.33 32.60 15.37
C SER A 82 0.85 34.03 15.68
N ALA A 83 1.07 34.98 14.76
CA ALA A 83 0.57 36.35 14.91
C ALA A 83 -0.92 36.41 14.55
N PRO A 84 -1.80 37.00 15.39
CA PRO A 84 -3.26 37.02 15.17
C PRO A 84 -3.71 37.60 13.82
N ASP A 85 -2.88 38.46 13.22
CA ASP A 85 -3.24 39.31 12.08
C ASP A 85 -2.71 38.80 10.73
N GLU A 86 -1.78 37.81 10.72
CA GLU A 86 -1.18 37.27 9.49
C GLU A 86 -1.84 35.93 9.15
N LYS A 87 -2.89 36.00 8.32
CA LYS A 87 -3.73 34.85 7.93
C LYS A 87 -3.68 34.55 6.44
N ALA A 88 -2.64 34.98 5.74
CA ALA A 88 -2.51 34.75 4.31
C ALA A 88 -1.04 34.66 3.86
N TRP A 89 -0.80 33.86 2.83
CA TRP A 89 0.45 33.90 2.07
C TRP A 89 0.30 34.80 0.85
N ILE A 90 1.27 35.70 0.62
CA ILE A 90 1.32 36.56 -0.56
C ILE A 90 2.25 35.93 -1.58
N LEU A 91 1.69 35.48 -2.69
CA LEU A 91 2.40 34.86 -3.80
C LEU A 91 2.50 35.88 -4.94
N SER A 92 3.69 36.14 -5.45
CA SER A 92 3.88 37.01 -6.61
C SER A 92 4.81 36.42 -7.67
N LEU A 93 4.50 36.69 -8.92
CA LEU A 93 5.33 36.34 -10.07
C LEU A 93 6.02 37.59 -10.59
N SER A 94 7.28 37.44 -10.99
CA SER A 94 8.03 38.51 -11.64
C SER A 94 8.77 38.03 -12.89
N GLU A 95 8.85 38.88 -13.90
CA GLU A 95 9.70 38.75 -15.08
C GLU A 95 10.54 40.03 -15.23
N ASP A 96 11.85 39.89 -15.43
CA ASP A 96 12.79 41.03 -15.54
C ASP A 96 12.60 42.11 -14.46
N ARG A 97 12.37 41.67 -13.21
CA ARG A 97 12.11 42.51 -12.02
C ARG A 97 10.77 43.26 -12.03
N THR A 98 9.89 42.98 -12.98
CA THR A 98 8.52 43.51 -13.03
C THR A 98 7.57 42.49 -12.45
N GLU A 99 6.75 42.86 -11.47
CA GLU A 99 5.69 41.99 -10.96
C GLU A 99 4.58 41.86 -12.00
N ILE A 100 4.30 40.62 -12.43
CA ILE A 100 3.34 40.30 -13.49
C ILE A 100 2.07 39.64 -12.96
N ALA A 101 2.13 39.08 -11.73
CA ALA A 101 0.98 38.57 -11.01
C ALA A 101 1.20 38.66 -9.50
N ARG A 102 0.11 38.85 -8.75
CA ARG A 102 0.10 38.77 -7.29
C ARG A 102 -1.22 38.18 -6.82
N VAL A 103 -1.15 37.18 -5.95
CA VAL A 103 -2.30 36.49 -5.37
C VAL A 103 -2.10 36.37 -3.86
N SER A 104 -3.16 36.62 -3.11
CA SER A 104 -3.19 36.38 -1.66
C SER A 104 -3.97 35.11 -1.39
N PHE A 105 -3.36 34.17 -0.68
CA PHE A 105 -3.99 32.91 -0.30
C PHE A 105 -4.28 32.92 1.21
N PRO A 106 -5.52 33.24 1.62
CA PRO A 106 -5.89 33.19 3.03
C PRO A 106 -5.91 31.74 3.53
N TYR A 107 -5.45 31.52 4.76
CA TYR A 107 -5.53 30.24 5.45
C TYR A 107 -6.25 30.36 6.80
N LEU A 108 -7.00 29.31 7.16
CA LEU A 108 -7.79 29.22 8.40
C LEU A 108 -7.30 28.07 9.28
N PHE A 109 -7.32 28.29 10.60
CA PHE A 109 -7.08 27.24 11.60
C PHE A 109 -8.39 26.55 11.98
N ALA A 110 -8.39 25.21 12.05
CA ALA A 110 -9.59 24.38 12.24
C ALA A 110 -10.28 24.48 13.62
N ALA A 111 -9.87 25.40 14.52
CA ALA A 111 -10.49 25.58 15.84
C ALA A 111 -11.98 25.97 15.78
N ASP A 112 -12.47 26.38 14.60
CA ASP A 112 -13.85 26.81 14.36
C ASP A 112 -14.77 25.72 13.78
N LEU A 113 -14.32 24.46 13.65
CA LEU A 113 -15.15 23.36 13.12
C LEU A 113 -15.85 22.57 14.25
N PRO A 114 -17.18 22.34 14.16
CA PRO A 114 -17.89 21.53 15.14
C PRO A 114 -17.38 20.09 15.11
N LYS A 115 -17.00 19.57 16.28
CA LYS A 115 -16.69 18.15 16.46
C LYS A 115 -17.96 17.34 16.20
N THR A 116 -18.00 16.59 15.10
CA THR A 116 -19.00 15.55 14.93
C THR A 116 -18.70 14.43 15.92
N ALA A 117 -19.49 14.38 16.98
CA ALA A 117 -19.57 13.21 17.83
C ALA A 117 -20.14 12.05 16.99
N THR A 118 -19.34 11.02 16.76
CA THR A 118 -19.86 9.73 16.32
C THR A 118 -20.72 9.18 17.45
N SER A 119 -22.00 8.97 17.17
CA SER A 119 -22.97 8.48 18.14
C SER A 119 -22.73 7.00 18.40
N ASP A 120 -22.36 6.65 19.63
CA ASP A 120 -22.45 5.27 20.11
C ASP A 120 -23.94 4.90 20.25
N THR A 121 -24.49 4.20 19.26
CA THR A 121 -25.79 3.54 19.35
C THR A 121 -25.65 2.01 19.33
N PHE A 122 -24.93 1.46 20.32
CA PHE A 122 -24.96 0.02 20.63
C PHE A 122 -25.19 -0.22 22.14
N SER A 123 -26.28 0.32 22.68
CA SER A 123 -26.64 0.17 24.09
C SER A 123 -27.43 -1.11 24.43
N ALA A 124 -27.54 -2.09 23.52
CA ALA A 124 -28.41 -3.27 23.69
C ALA A 124 -27.73 -4.65 23.64
N ILE A 125 -26.42 -4.73 23.37
CA ILE A 125 -25.72 -6.03 23.28
C ILE A 125 -25.14 -6.40 24.63
N SER A 126 -25.63 -7.49 25.23
CA SER A 126 -25.00 -8.09 26.41
C SER A 126 -23.82 -8.98 26.00
N PHE A 127 -22.69 -8.85 26.69
CA PHE A 127 -21.48 -9.66 26.53
C PHE A 127 -21.35 -10.71 27.66
N PRO A 128 -20.64 -11.84 27.44
CA PRO A 128 -19.99 -12.24 26.20
C PRO A 128 -21.00 -12.59 25.10
N ARG A 129 -20.57 -12.44 23.84
CA ARG A 129 -21.40 -12.67 22.65
C ARG A 129 -20.57 -13.31 21.55
N VAL A 130 -21.13 -14.28 20.83
CA VAL A 130 -20.46 -14.79 19.63
C VAL A 130 -20.63 -13.80 18.49
N ILE A 131 -19.53 -13.47 17.82
CA ILE A 131 -19.51 -12.74 16.56
C ILE A 131 -18.88 -13.64 15.50
N GLU A 132 -19.44 -13.66 14.29
CA GLU A 132 -18.93 -14.45 13.18
C GLU A 132 -18.29 -13.54 12.14
N VAL A 133 -17.11 -13.91 11.67
CA VAL A 133 -16.39 -13.15 10.63
C VAL A 133 -17.11 -13.28 9.29
N ALA A 134 -17.62 -12.16 8.78
CA ALA A 134 -18.52 -12.13 7.63
C ALA A 134 -17.84 -11.78 6.29
N ALA A 135 -16.54 -11.46 6.31
CA ALA A 135 -15.81 -11.05 5.11
C ALA A 135 -14.44 -11.73 5.01
N PRO A 136 -13.97 -12.06 3.79
CA PRO A 136 -12.58 -12.39 3.57
C PRO A 136 -11.70 -11.18 3.92
N ASN A 137 -10.45 -11.43 4.31
CA ASN A 137 -9.51 -10.39 4.72
C ASN A 137 -9.96 -9.55 5.92
N ALA A 138 -10.85 -10.10 6.76
CA ALA A 138 -11.19 -9.49 8.04
C ALA A 138 -9.95 -9.32 8.90
N HIS A 139 -9.82 -8.14 9.48
CA HIS A 139 -8.55 -7.65 9.96
C HIS A 139 -8.59 -7.50 11.47
N THR A 140 -7.91 -8.43 12.16
CA THR A 140 -7.83 -8.38 13.61
C THR A 140 -6.50 -7.80 14.07
N ARG A 141 -6.58 -6.96 15.10
CA ARG A 141 -5.43 -6.27 15.68
C ARG A 141 -5.19 -6.72 17.11
N THR A 142 -3.98 -6.54 17.59
CA THR A 142 -3.63 -6.79 19.00
C THR A 142 -4.34 -5.82 19.96
N ALA A 143 -4.67 -4.62 19.50
CA ALA A 143 -5.45 -3.60 20.21
C ALA A 143 -6.03 -2.58 19.22
N ILE A 144 -6.89 -1.68 19.67
CA ILE A 144 -7.33 -0.52 18.87
C ILE A 144 -6.08 0.33 18.53
N GLY A 145 -5.80 0.51 17.24
CA GLY A 145 -4.57 1.15 16.76
C GLY A 145 -3.32 0.25 16.77
N GLY A 146 -3.44 -1.00 17.22
CA GLY A 146 -2.35 -1.99 17.25
C GLY A 146 -2.06 -2.67 15.91
N SER A 147 -1.09 -3.58 15.93
CA SER A 147 -0.61 -4.32 14.75
C SER A 147 -1.53 -5.49 14.37
N TYR A 148 -1.57 -5.81 13.08
CA TYR A 148 -2.19 -7.05 12.58
C TYR A 148 -1.34 -8.26 12.93
N HIS A 149 -1.95 -9.31 13.46
CA HIS A 149 -1.22 -10.54 13.84
C HIS A 149 -2.07 -11.81 13.80
N ILE A 150 -3.40 -11.69 13.84
CA ILE A 150 -4.32 -12.83 13.94
C ILE A 150 -5.27 -12.80 12.74
N PHE A 151 -5.47 -13.97 12.14
CA PHE A 151 -6.18 -14.11 10.88
C PHE A 151 -7.32 -15.12 11.07
N PRO A 152 -8.54 -14.65 11.29
CA PRO A 152 -9.71 -15.50 11.18
C PRO A 152 -10.17 -15.55 9.72
N ASP A 153 -10.47 -16.75 9.23
CA ASP A 153 -11.15 -16.94 7.95
C ASP A 153 -12.63 -16.52 8.04
N SER A 154 -13.25 -16.24 6.89
CA SER A 154 -14.70 -16.00 6.85
C SER A 154 -15.46 -17.23 7.38
N GLY A 155 -16.49 -16.99 8.19
CA GLY A 155 -17.21 -18.01 8.95
C GLY A 155 -16.55 -18.39 10.26
N CYS A 156 -15.39 -17.82 10.63
CA CYS A 156 -14.77 -18.06 11.92
C CYS A 156 -15.57 -17.38 13.05
N PRO A 157 -16.07 -18.13 14.05
CA PRO A 157 -16.72 -17.54 15.20
C PRO A 157 -15.71 -17.12 16.27
N LEU A 158 -15.95 -15.97 16.90
CA LEU A 158 -15.14 -15.38 17.97
C LEU A 158 -16.05 -15.05 19.16
N VAL A 159 -15.52 -15.13 20.39
CA VAL A 159 -16.24 -14.71 21.59
C VAL A 159 -15.86 -13.26 21.91
N ALA A 160 -16.76 -12.33 21.60
CA ALA A 160 -16.62 -10.92 21.97
C ALA A 160 -16.86 -10.75 23.47
N LEU A 161 -15.95 -10.03 24.14
CA LEU A 161 -15.98 -9.72 25.57
C LEU A 161 -16.57 -8.34 25.85
N ASN A 162 -16.35 -7.39 24.93
CA ASN A 162 -16.98 -6.08 24.94
C ASN A 162 -16.92 -5.46 23.53
N HIS A 163 -17.46 -4.24 23.42
CA HIS A 163 -17.41 -3.40 22.23
C HIS A 163 -17.01 -1.98 22.67
N GLU A 164 -16.12 -1.36 21.91
CA GLU A 164 -15.62 -0.01 22.18
C GLU A 164 -15.41 0.71 20.84
N ARG A 165 -16.10 1.86 20.66
CA ARG A 165 -16.14 2.63 19.41
C ARG A 165 -16.68 1.78 18.26
N ASP A 166 -15.86 1.47 17.26
CA ASP A 166 -16.23 0.67 16.08
C ASP A 166 -15.61 -0.74 16.10
N PHE A 167 -15.23 -1.23 17.29
CA PHE A 167 -14.50 -2.48 17.46
C PHE A 167 -15.12 -3.40 18.51
N TYR A 168 -15.20 -4.69 18.17
CA TYR A 168 -15.38 -5.75 19.16
C TYR A 168 -14.02 -6.22 19.67
N LYS A 169 -13.87 -6.35 21.00
CA LYS A 169 -12.74 -7.07 21.61
C LYS A 169 -13.14 -8.52 21.82
N PHE A 170 -12.33 -9.45 21.36
CA PHE A 170 -12.60 -10.88 21.48
C PHE A 170 -11.48 -11.63 22.20
N GLU A 171 -11.83 -12.74 22.83
CA GLU A 171 -10.88 -13.63 23.49
C GLU A 171 -10.16 -14.52 22.46
N ILE A 172 -8.84 -14.68 22.62
CA ILE A 172 -7.97 -15.53 21.79
C ILE A 172 -7.49 -16.77 22.59
N GLY A 173 -7.81 -16.85 23.88
CA GLY A 173 -7.41 -17.93 24.79
C GLY A 173 -6.14 -17.61 25.58
N GLY A 174 -5.93 -18.31 26.70
CA GLY A 174 -4.77 -18.10 27.58
C GLY A 174 -4.67 -16.69 28.19
N GLY A 175 -5.80 -15.97 28.28
CA GLY A 175 -5.85 -14.58 28.75
C GLY A 175 -5.53 -13.52 27.69
N LEU A 176 -5.29 -13.92 26.43
CA LEU A 176 -5.04 -13.00 25.32
C LEU A 176 -6.35 -12.52 24.69
N SER A 177 -6.32 -11.30 24.14
CA SER A 177 -7.47 -10.69 23.45
C SER A 177 -7.03 -9.92 22.20
N GLY A 178 -7.91 -9.83 21.22
CA GLY A 178 -7.72 -9.07 19.99
C GLY A 178 -8.93 -8.18 19.73
N VAL A 179 -8.84 -7.33 18.70
CA VAL A 179 -9.95 -6.48 18.27
C VAL A 179 -10.24 -6.65 16.78
N ILE A 180 -11.51 -6.52 16.41
CA ILE A 180 -11.99 -6.59 15.02
C ILE A 180 -13.04 -5.50 14.79
N GLU A 181 -12.99 -4.85 13.62
CA GLU A 181 -13.94 -3.78 13.26
C GLU A 181 -15.34 -4.34 13.01
N ASP A 182 -16.37 -3.57 13.40
CA ASP A 182 -17.79 -3.96 13.31
C ASP A 182 -18.20 -4.41 11.92
N ARG A 183 -17.72 -3.72 10.89
CA ARG A 183 -18.06 -3.99 9.48
C ARG A 183 -17.65 -5.38 8.99
N PHE A 184 -16.76 -6.07 9.71
CA PHE A 184 -16.27 -7.39 9.32
C PHE A 184 -16.99 -8.55 10.01
N VAL A 185 -17.96 -8.27 10.89
CA VAL A 185 -18.58 -9.31 11.73
C VAL A 185 -20.10 -9.23 11.74
N THR A 186 -20.73 -10.38 11.93
CA THR A 186 -22.16 -10.49 12.23
C THR A 186 -22.33 -10.99 13.65
N VAL A 187 -23.19 -10.33 14.44
CA VAL A 187 -23.48 -10.72 15.82
C VAL A 187 -24.41 -11.94 15.83
N MET A 188 -24.00 -13.00 16.51
CA MET A 188 -24.77 -14.25 16.64
C MET A 188 -25.62 -14.25 17.91
N ALA A 189 -26.70 -15.04 17.92
CA ALA A 189 -27.52 -15.21 19.12
C ALA A 189 -26.76 -15.89 20.28
N SER A 190 -25.88 -16.84 19.92
CA SER A 190 -25.07 -17.63 20.84
C SER A 190 -24.12 -16.78 21.70
N ARG A 191 -23.83 -17.26 22.91
CA ARG A 191 -22.93 -16.58 23.87
C ARG A 191 -21.63 -17.34 24.15
N SER A 192 -21.54 -18.58 23.70
CA SER A 192 -20.38 -19.45 23.88
C SER A 192 -20.13 -20.26 22.62
N LEU A 193 -18.90 -20.78 22.51
CA LEU A 193 -18.49 -21.68 21.45
C LEU A 193 -18.15 -23.05 22.03
N PRO A 194 -18.44 -24.14 21.30
CA PRO A 194 -17.88 -25.44 21.65
C PRO A 194 -16.36 -25.42 21.52
N GLU A 195 -15.70 -26.32 22.23
CA GLU A 195 -14.25 -26.52 22.11
C GLU A 195 -13.88 -26.90 20.67
N ALA A 196 -12.82 -26.28 20.15
CA ALA A 196 -12.29 -26.66 18.85
C ALA A 196 -11.29 -27.81 19.03
N VAL A 197 -11.42 -28.85 18.21
CA VAL A 197 -10.58 -30.04 18.27
C VAL A 197 -9.93 -30.27 16.92
N LEU A 198 -8.60 -30.38 16.91
CA LEU A 198 -7.83 -30.74 15.72
C LEU A 198 -7.51 -32.24 15.76
N GLY A 199 -8.04 -32.98 14.79
CA GLY A 199 -7.86 -34.41 14.66
C GLY A 199 -6.73 -34.82 13.71
N ASN A 200 -6.85 -36.03 13.17
CA ASN A 200 -5.83 -36.66 12.32
C ASN A 200 -5.54 -35.88 11.04
N GLY A 201 -4.31 -36.04 10.54
CA GLY A 201 -3.78 -35.32 9.39
C GLY A 201 -3.38 -36.21 8.21
N LYS A 202 -3.32 -35.60 7.02
CA LYS A 202 -2.74 -36.17 5.81
C LYS A 202 -1.97 -35.09 5.06
N CYS A 203 -0.78 -35.40 4.60
CA CYS A 203 0.01 -34.57 3.71
C CYS A 203 0.17 -35.24 2.34
N THR A 204 0.16 -34.44 1.28
CA THR A 204 0.31 -34.85 -0.13
C THR A 204 1.12 -33.80 -0.88
N THR A 205 1.80 -34.21 -1.95
CA THR A 205 2.46 -33.29 -2.88
C THR A 205 1.99 -33.48 -4.32
N ASP A 206 1.98 -32.39 -5.09
CA ASP A 206 1.83 -32.40 -6.55
C ASP A 206 3.12 -31.96 -7.29
N GLY A 207 4.24 -31.81 -6.56
CA GLY A 207 5.52 -31.30 -7.06
C GLY A 207 5.60 -29.77 -7.18
N LYS A 208 4.48 -29.05 -7.02
CA LYS A 208 4.43 -27.58 -6.93
C LYS A 208 4.11 -27.13 -5.52
N PHE A 209 3.27 -27.88 -4.82
CA PHE A 209 2.84 -27.61 -3.47
C PHE A 209 2.90 -28.87 -2.61
N THR A 210 3.26 -28.68 -1.36
CA THR A 210 2.97 -29.60 -0.27
C THR A 210 1.67 -29.13 0.39
N LEU A 211 0.68 -30.00 0.50
CA LEU A 211 -0.60 -29.73 1.15
C LEU A 211 -0.78 -30.68 2.33
N CYS A 212 -0.94 -30.13 3.52
CA CYS A 212 -1.33 -30.86 4.73
C CYS A 212 -2.73 -30.47 5.15
N THR A 213 -3.59 -31.47 5.32
CA THR A 213 -4.99 -31.32 5.73
C THR A 213 -5.22 -32.06 7.05
N PHE A 214 -5.89 -31.41 8.01
CA PHE A 214 -6.29 -32.01 9.28
C PHE A 214 -7.79 -31.83 9.48
N SER A 215 -8.46 -32.82 10.07
CA SER A 215 -9.87 -32.65 10.46
C SER A 215 -9.98 -31.61 11.58
N LEU A 216 -10.86 -30.62 11.43
CA LEU A 216 -11.04 -29.56 12.41
C LEU A 216 -12.53 -29.39 12.73
N SER A 217 -12.91 -29.47 14.00
CA SER A 217 -14.33 -29.46 14.42
C SER A 217 -15.05 -28.13 14.15
N ARG A 218 -14.32 -27.02 14.09
CA ARG A 218 -14.82 -25.69 13.68
C ARG A 218 -13.67 -24.77 13.29
N ALA A 219 -13.96 -23.74 12.48
CA ALA A 219 -13.02 -22.66 12.22
C ALA A 219 -12.58 -21.98 13.53
N VAL A 220 -11.31 -21.58 13.57
CA VAL A 220 -10.66 -20.93 14.70
C VAL A 220 -9.77 -19.80 14.18
N PRO A 221 -9.56 -18.74 14.99
CA PRO A 221 -8.53 -17.77 14.66
C PRO A 221 -7.16 -18.44 14.69
N TRP A 222 -6.26 -18.01 13.80
CA TRP A 222 -4.92 -18.55 13.72
C TRP A 222 -3.88 -17.46 13.47
N SER A 223 -2.61 -17.79 13.74
CA SER A 223 -1.47 -17.00 13.28
C SER A 223 -0.38 -17.93 12.75
N ALA A 224 0.50 -17.39 11.90
CA ALA A 224 1.61 -18.16 11.34
C ALA A 224 2.91 -17.36 11.36
N SER A 225 4.03 -18.06 11.52
CA SER A 225 5.37 -17.47 11.46
C SER A 225 6.38 -18.48 10.92
N LEU A 226 7.48 -17.96 10.37
CA LEU A 226 8.62 -18.78 9.96
C LEU A 226 9.69 -18.75 11.05
N SER A 227 10.43 -19.84 11.23
CA SER A 227 11.68 -19.84 11.98
C SER A 227 12.70 -18.90 11.35
N SER A 228 13.76 -18.53 12.09
CA SER A 228 14.79 -17.62 11.59
C SER A 228 15.52 -18.13 10.34
N ASP A 229 15.66 -19.46 10.19
CA ASP A 229 16.20 -20.10 8.98
C ASP A 229 15.12 -20.39 7.92
N GLN A 230 13.87 -20.07 8.23
CA GLN A 230 12.67 -20.27 7.43
C GLN A 230 12.37 -21.74 7.07
N LYS A 231 13.02 -22.69 7.75
CA LYS A 231 12.82 -24.14 7.54
C LYS A 231 11.72 -24.74 8.42
N SER A 232 11.07 -23.95 9.26
CA SER A 232 9.87 -24.34 9.99
C SER A 232 8.77 -23.31 9.77
N LEU A 233 7.62 -23.76 9.28
CA LEU A 233 6.38 -22.97 9.32
C LEU A 233 5.64 -23.33 10.60
N ASN A 234 5.47 -22.36 11.50
CA ASN A 234 4.75 -22.54 12.75
C ASN A 234 3.35 -21.94 12.62
N VAL A 235 2.33 -22.72 12.92
CA VAL A 235 0.92 -22.32 12.88
C VAL A 235 0.33 -22.47 14.28
N MET A 236 -0.17 -21.37 14.84
CA MET A 236 -0.89 -21.36 16.11
C MET A 236 -2.40 -21.37 15.84
N LEU A 237 -3.09 -22.38 16.34
CA LEU A 237 -4.55 -22.48 16.35
C LEU A 237 -5.09 -22.11 17.72
N PHE A 238 -5.73 -20.96 17.82
CA PHE A 238 -6.18 -20.42 19.10
C PHE A 238 -7.45 -21.15 19.60
N GLY A 239 -7.53 -21.37 20.91
CA GLY A 239 -8.65 -22.08 21.54
C GLY A 239 -8.90 -23.50 21.02
N THR A 240 -7.83 -24.18 20.57
CA THR A 240 -7.89 -25.51 19.96
C THR A 240 -7.16 -26.54 20.80
N THR A 241 -7.77 -27.72 20.93
CA THR A 241 -7.22 -28.88 21.63
C THR A 241 -6.80 -29.97 20.64
N ALA A 242 -5.66 -30.59 20.87
CA ALA A 242 -5.17 -31.68 20.03
C ALA A 242 -5.91 -33.01 20.30
N ALA A 243 -6.34 -33.67 19.22
CA ALA A 243 -6.77 -35.07 19.18
C ALA A 243 -6.11 -35.78 17.99
N ILE A 244 -4.81 -35.54 17.81
CA ILE A 244 -4.01 -36.04 16.69
C ILE A 244 -3.38 -37.38 17.08
N ASP A 245 -3.92 -38.48 16.57
CA ASP A 245 -3.33 -39.82 16.77
C ASP A 245 -2.39 -40.20 15.61
N ARG A 246 -2.71 -39.73 14.40
CA ARG A 246 -2.06 -40.16 13.16
C ARG A 246 -1.95 -39.02 12.16
N ILE A 247 -0.77 -38.89 11.59
CA ILE A 247 -0.51 -38.04 10.41
C ILE A 247 0.05 -38.94 9.31
N ARG A 248 -0.63 -38.99 8.16
CA ARG A 248 -0.12 -39.71 6.99
C ARG A 248 0.74 -38.77 6.14
N PHE A 249 1.99 -39.15 5.89
CA PHE A 249 2.88 -38.46 4.97
C PHE A 249 2.87 -39.10 3.58
N ASP A 250 3.10 -38.27 2.56
CA ASP A 250 3.45 -38.73 1.23
C ASP A 250 4.97 -38.90 1.14
N VAL A 251 5.43 -40.13 0.95
CA VAL A 251 6.88 -40.44 0.94
C VAL A 251 7.61 -39.88 -0.28
N ALA A 252 6.87 -39.42 -1.30
CA ALA A 252 7.44 -38.71 -2.44
C ALA A 252 7.75 -37.24 -2.14
N ASP A 253 7.22 -36.69 -1.04
CA ASP A 253 7.48 -35.31 -0.64
C ASP A 253 8.81 -35.20 0.10
N GLU A 254 9.86 -34.75 -0.60
CA GLU A 254 11.16 -34.49 0.00
C GLU A 254 11.24 -33.14 0.74
N PHE A 255 10.24 -32.27 0.56
CA PHE A 255 10.27 -30.92 1.11
C PHE A 255 9.84 -30.90 2.57
N LEU A 256 8.70 -31.51 2.90
CA LEU A 256 8.21 -31.65 4.27
C LEU A 256 8.87 -32.86 4.94
N THR A 257 9.68 -32.62 5.97
CA THR A 257 10.42 -33.66 6.68
C THR A 257 9.71 -34.16 7.94
N GLY A 258 8.79 -33.37 8.49
CA GLY A 258 8.02 -33.78 9.66
C GLY A 258 7.04 -32.71 10.14
N ILE A 259 6.16 -33.10 11.06
CA ILE A 259 5.25 -32.20 11.76
C ILE A 259 5.34 -32.51 13.24
N THR A 260 5.61 -31.49 14.06
CA THR A 260 5.52 -31.56 15.52
C THR A 260 4.40 -30.66 16.02
N TRP A 261 3.93 -30.90 17.24
CA TRP A 261 2.88 -30.08 17.83
C TRP A 261 3.02 -29.99 19.35
N GLU A 262 2.48 -28.92 19.92
CA GLU A 262 2.50 -28.65 21.36
C GLU A 262 1.17 -28.03 21.81
N GLN A 263 0.59 -28.57 22.88
CA GLN A 263 -0.59 -27.98 23.52
C GLN A 263 -0.15 -26.84 24.44
N LEU A 264 -0.55 -25.62 24.10
CA LEU A 264 -0.27 -24.40 24.86
C LEU A 264 -1.54 -23.91 25.58
N PRO A 265 -1.43 -23.03 26.61
CA PRO A 265 -2.58 -22.47 27.30
C PRO A 265 -3.55 -21.69 26.40
N ALA A 266 -3.04 -21.08 25.32
CA ALA A 266 -3.84 -20.31 24.37
C ALA A 266 -4.39 -21.16 23.20
N GLY A 267 -3.98 -22.42 23.06
CA GLY A 267 -4.38 -23.28 21.93
C GLY A 267 -3.30 -24.26 21.50
N LEU A 268 -3.31 -24.66 20.24
CA LEU A 268 -2.43 -25.71 19.69
C LEU A 268 -1.42 -25.10 18.72
N ALA A 269 -0.13 -25.30 18.98
CA ALA A 269 0.94 -24.95 18.06
C ALA A 269 1.32 -26.16 17.19
N LEU A 270 1.38 -25.96 15.87
CA LEU A 270 1.87 -26.92 14.88
C LEU A 270 3.15 -26.38 14.25
N SER A 271 4.17 -27.20 14.09
CA SER A 271 5.41 -26.85 13.38
C SER A 271 5.62 -27.81 12.22
N PHE A 272 5.63 -27.27 11.01
CA PHE A 272 5.87 -27.98 9.76
C PHE A 272 7.35 -27.84 9.40
N LEU A 273 8.11 -28.92 9.61
CA LEU A 273 9.55 -28.96 9.42
C LEU A 273 9.85 -29.24 7.94
N CYS A 274 10.69 -28.40 7.34
CA CYS A 274 11.01 -28.43 5.92
C CYS A 274 12.52 -28.62 5.70
N LYS A 275 12.88 -29.33 4.63
CA LYS A 275 14.27 -29.55 4.22
C LYS A 275 14.95 -28.26 3.75
N GLU A 276 14.18 -27.41 3.07
CA GLU A 276 14.59 -26.11 2.53
C GLU A 276 13.72 -24.98 3.10
N PRO A 277 14.15 -23.72 2.98
CA PRO A 277 13.33 -22.57 3.39
C PRO A 277 11.97 -22.50 2.68
N VAL A 278 10.90 -22.13 3.40
CA VAL A 278 9.56 -21.84 2.83
C VAL A 278 9.53 -20.45 2.18
N ALA A 279 10.52 -20.15 1.34
CA ALA A 279 10.76 -18.81 0.78
C ALA A 279 9.78 -18.43 -0.35
N ARG A 280 9.09 -19.41 -0.93
CA ARG A 280 8.13 -19.20 -2.02
C ARG A 280 6.71 -18.87 -1.56
N GLY A 281 6.44 -18.99 -0.27
CA GLY A 281 5.15 -18.68 0.33
C GLY A 281 4.33 -19.91 0.72
N TYR A 282 3.31 -19.65 1.53
CA TYR A 282 2.41 -20.62 2.12
C TYR A 282 1.00 -20.02 2.28
N ALA A 283 0.01 -20.89 2.42
CA ALA A 283 -1.36 -20.54 2.74
C ALA A 283 -1.84 -21.37 3.93
N VAL A 284 -2.57 -20.74 4.84
CA VAL A 284 -3.30 -21.43 5.91
C VAL A 284 -4.77 -21.09 5.72
N THR A 285 -5.62 -22.10 5.78
CA THR A 285 -7.08 -21.93 5.71
C THR A 285 -7.71 -22.78 6.80
N CYS A 286 -8.47 -22.14 7.67
CA CYS A 286 -9.22 -22.75 8.75
C CYS A 286 -10.71 -22.62 8.44
N ALA A 287 -11.26 -23.57 7.69
CA ALA A 287 -12.69 -23.61 7.39
C ALA A 287 -13.42 -24.59 8.33
N HIS A 288 -14.75 -24.62 8.25
CA HIS A 288 -15.52 -25.65 8.94
C HIS A 288 -15.23 -27.03 8.33
N GLY A 289 -14.62 -27.92 9.11
CA GLY A 289 -14.33 -29.30 8.72
C GLY A 289 -12.85 -29.61 8.48
N ASP A 290 -12.03 -28.62 8.11
CA ASP A 290 -10.60 -28.84 7.92
C ASP A 290 -9.70 -27.62 8.18
N LEU A 291 -8.51 -27.91 8.72
CA LEU A 291 -7.34 -27.07 8.59
C LEU A 291 -6.59 -27.49 7.32
N ARG A 292 -6.26 -26.54 6.46
CA ARG A 292 -5.37 -26.73 5.31
C ARG A 292 -4.14 -25.85 5.44
N VAL A 293 -2.97 -26.46 5.37
CA VAL A 293 -1.68 -25.77 5.31
C VAL A 293 -1.00 -26.16 4.01
N GLN A 294 -0.86 -25.19 3.11
CA GLN A 294 -0.26 -25.38 1.80
C GLN A 294 1.04 -24.61 1.73
N MET A 295 2.14 -25.26 1.36
CA MET A 295 3.46 -24.64 1.18
C MET A 295 3.90 -24.82 -0.26
N ARG A 296 4.42 -23.76 -0.89
CA ARG A 296 5.03 -23.87 -2.21
C ARG A 296 6.35 -24.59 -2.10
N GLN A 297 6.52 -25.63 -2.91
CA GLN A 297 7.78 -26.35 -2.97
C GLN A 297 8.90 -25.46 -3.55
N PRO A 298 10.16 -25.69 -3.15
CA PRO A 298 11.33 -25.03 -3.74
C PRO A 298 11.38 -25.18 -5.26
N LEU A 299 12.17 -24.35 -5.93
CA LEU A 299 12.33 -24.50 -7.37
C LEU A 299 13.21 -25.71 -7.66
N SER A 300 12.70 -26.68 -8.43
CA SER A 300 13.43 -27.91 -8.81
C SER A 300 14.77 -27.66 -9.53
N ALA A 301 14.95 -26.47 -10.10
CA ALA A 301 16.23 -25.96 -10.57
C ALA A 301 16.29 -24.45 -10.37
N ARG A 302 17.46 -23.91 -10.00
CA ARG A 302 17.69 -22.45 -9.90
C ARG A 302 17.59 -21.81 -11.29
N PRO A 303 16.46 -21.16 -11.63
CA PRO A 303 16.25 -20.67 -12.98
C PRO A 303 17.23 -19.52 -13.27
N ARG A 304 17.98 -19.62 -14.37
CA ARG A 304 18.90 -18.55 -14.80
C ARG A 304 18.17 -17.34 -15.41
N SER A 305 16.84 -17.40 -15.51
CA SER A 305 16.00 -16.40 -16.18
C SER A 305 14.61 -16.32 -15.54
N LEU A 306 13.82 -15.31 -15.94
CA LEU A 306 12.42 -15.16 -15.52
C LEU A 306 11.45 -16.03 -16.34
N ARG A 307 11.97 -16.91 -17.21
CA ARG A 307 11.15 -17.70 -18.13
C ARG A 307 10.09 -18.51 -17.38
N GLY A 308 8.83 -18.29 -17.74
CA GLY A 308 7.68 -19.02 -17.19
C GLY A 308 7.29 -18.63 -15.76
N LYS A 309 7.94 -17.61 -15.15
CA LYS A 309 7.52 -17.06 -13.87
C LYS A 309 6.36 -16.12 -14.08
N LEU A 310 5.27 -16.34 -13.34
CA LEU A 310 4.13 -15.44 -13.34
C LEU A 310 4.36 -14.31 -12.35
N ILE A 311 4.57 -13.11 -12.86
CA ILE A 311 4.73 -11.88 -12.08
C ILE A 311 3.46 -11.06 -12.22
N VAL A 312 2.80 -10.80 -11.09
CA VAL A 312 1.66 -9.89 -11.05
C VAL A 312 2.16 -8.50 -10.70
N LEU A 313 1.84 -7.53 -11.54
CA LEU A 313 2.11 -6.12 -11.30
C LEU A 313 0.82 -5.43 -10.86
N ASP A 314 0.91 -4.65 -9.80
CA ASP A 314 -0.18 -3.88 -9.26
C ASP A 314 0.12 -2.39 -9.40
N PRO A 315 -0.41 -1.72 -10.45
CA PRO A 315 -0.33 -0.28 -10.52
C PRO A 315 -1.22 0.33 -9.43
N GLY A 316 -0.58 0.94 -8.42
CA GLY A 316 -1.22 1.53 -7.26
C GLY A 316 -2.26 2.59 -7.63
N HIS A 317 -3.26 2.76 -6.75
CA HIS A 317 -4.42 3.64 -6.94
C HIS A 317 -5.23 3.30 -8.20
N SER A 318 -6.39 3.93 -8.39
CA SER A 318 -7.26 3.78 -9.56
C SER A 318 -8.59 4.52 -9.38
N GLY A 319 -9.26 4.83 -10.50
CA GLY A 319 -10.63 5.35 -10.51
C GLY A 319 -10.73 6.64 -9.71
N VAL A 320 -11.59 6.68 -8.69
CA VAL A 320 -11.76 7.87 -7.83
C VAL A 320 -10.52 8.18 -6.96
N SER A 321 -9.67 7.19 -6.71
CA SER A 321 -8.41 7.37 -5.97
C SER A 321 -7.31 7.83 -6.93
N ASN A 322 -6.98 9.13 -6.93
CA ASN A 322 -5.89 9.67 -7.74
C ASN A 322 -4.49 9.31 -7.21
N GLY A 323 -4.41 8.86 -5.96
CA GLY A 323 -3.15 8.84 -5.19
C GLY A 323 -2.65 10.25 -4.89
N ALA A 324 -1.35 10.40 -4.74
CA ALA A 324 -0.71 11.71 -4.67
C ALA A 324 -0.95 12.53 -5.96
N ILE A 325 -0.92 13.85 -5.82
CA ILE A 325 -0.94 14.78 -6.97
C ILE A 325 0.26 15.70 -6.83
N GLY A 326 1.13 15.69 -7.86
CA GLY A 326 2.33 16.50 -7.90
C GLY A 326 2.05 17.96 -8.31
N PRO A 327 3.02 18.86 -8.15
CA PRO A 327 2.87 20.28 -8.43
C PRO A 327 2.45 20.63 -9.87
N LEU A 328 2.81 19.81 -10.86
CA LEU A 328 2.37 19.97 -12.25
C LEU A 328 0.97 19.40 -12.51
N GLY A 329 0.29 18.88 -11.49
CA GLY A 329 -1.01 18.21 -11.59
C GLY A 329 -0.90 16.74 -11.99
N THR A 330 0.30 16.16 -11.95
CA THR A 330 0.51 14.74 -12.26
C THR A 330 -0.18 13.90 -11.20
N ARG A 331 -1.02 12.94 -11.62
CA ARG A 331 -1.70 12.01 -10.70
C ARG A 331 -0.91 10.72 -10.59
N GLU A 332 -0.71 10.25 -9.38
CA GLU A 332 0.06 9.05 -9.09
C GLU A 332 -0.46 7.82 -9.84
N LYS A 333 -1.80 7.64 -9.88
CA LYS A 333 -2.43 6.52 -10.58
C LYS A 333 -2.04 6.41 -12.06
N ASP A 334 -1.79 7.55 -12.72
CA ASP A 334 -1.42 7.61 -14.13
C ASP A 334 0.04 7.21 -14.31
N VAL A 335 0.93 7.71 -13.44
CA VAL A 335 2.35 7.34 -13.44
C VAL A 335 2.52 5.86 -13.13
N ASN A 336 1.83 5.35 -12.11
CA ASN A 336 1.85 3.94 -11.71
C ASN A 336 1.44 3.02 -12.87
N LEU A 337 0.36 3.36 -13.59
CA LEU A 337 -0.09 2.57 -14.74
C LEU A 337 0.90 2.60 -15.90
N ARG A 338 1.47 3.76 -16.24
CA ARG A 338 2.52 3.86 -17.28
C ARG A 338 3.75 3.05 -16.90
N TRP A 339 4.22 3.17 -15.66
CA TRP A 339 5.39 2.43 -15.18
C TRP A 339 5.14 0.92 -15.20
N ALA A 340 3.95 0.48 -14.78
CA ALA A 340 3.55 -0.93 -14.82
C ALA A 340 3.60 -1.51 -16.24
N ASN A 341 3.09 -0.78 -17.24
CA ASN A 341 3.13 -1.22 -18.64
C ASN A 341 4.58 -1.34 -19.16
N LEU A 342 5.42 -0.34 -18.88
CA LEU A 342 6.84 -0.37 -19.26
C LEU A 342 7.61 -1.52 -18.58
N LEU A 343 7.30 -1.79 -17.31
CA LEU A 343 7.86 -2.91 -16.58
C LEU A 343 7.35 -4.24 -17.12
N ALA A 344 6.07 -4.35 -17.45
CA ALA A 344 5.49 -5.55 -18.04
C ALA A 344 6.19 -5.93 -19.35
N ASP A 345 6.43 -4.94 -20.23
CA ASP A 345 7.15 -5.18 -21.49
C ASP A 345 8.60 -5.61 -21.28
N GLU A 346 9.30 -5.02 -20.31
CA GLU A 346 10.66 -5.44 -19.93
C GLU A 346 10.69 -6.87 -19.37
N LEU A 347 9.74 -7.23 -18.51
CA LEU A 347 9.64 -8.55 -17.91
C LEU A 347 9.25 -9.62 -18.94
N ARG A 348 8.29 -9.33 -19.83
CA ARG A 348 7.90 -10.20 -20.94
C ARG A 348 9.06 -10.45 -21.90
N ARG A 349 9.85 -9.42 -22.23
CA ARG A 349 11.09 -9.59 -23.03
C ARG A 349 12.12 -10.49 -22.35
N ARG A 350 12.08 -10.63 -21.03
CA ARG A 350 12.92 -11.56 -20.25
C ARG A 350 12.30 -12.94 -20.04
N GLY A 351 11.13 -13.19 -20.63
CA GLY A 351 10.44 -14.48 -20.62
C GLY A 351 9.43 -14.67 -19.48
N ALA A 352 9.22 -13.67 -18.63
CA ALA A 352 8.19 -13.73 -17.59
C ALA A 352 6.79 -13.74 -18.23
N ILE A 353 5.85 -14.40 -17.57
CA ILE A 353 4.42 -14.21 -17.79
C ILE A 353 4.02 -13.05 -16.89
N VAL A 354 3.35 -12.04 -17.44
CA VAL A 354 3.01 -10.82 -16.69
C VAL A 354 1.54 -10.50 -16.82
N GLU A 355 0.87 -10.40 -15.67
CA GLU A 355 -0.49 -9.93 -15.53
C GLU A 355 -0.52 -8.65 -14.69
N LEU A 356 -1.44 -7.74 -14.99
CA LEU A 356 -1.64 -6.52 -14.22
C LEU A 356 -2.96 -6.64 -13.46
N THR A 357 -3.02 -6.12 -12.23
CA THR A 357 -4.27 -6.05 -11.46
C THR A 357 -5.31 -5.14 -12.12
N ARG A 358 -4.83 -4.12 -12.86
CA ARG A 358 -5.63 -3.25 -13.74
C ARG A 358 -4.86 -2.88 -15.00
N SER A 359 -5.58 -2.70 -16.10
CA SER A 359 -4.99 -2.25 -17.37
C SER A 359 -5.46 -0.87 -17.83
N ALA A 360 -6.45 -0.31 -17.13
CA ALA A 360 -7.04 0.99 -17.38
C ALA A 360 -7.26 1.76 -16.05
N ASP A 361 -7.90 2.93 -16.15
CA ASP A 361 -8.37 3.70 -15.00
C ASP A 361 -9.78 3.22 -14.61
N GLU A 362 -9.84 2.20 -13.76
CA GLU A 362 -11.07 1.53 -13.31
C GLU A 362 -11.08 1.40 -11.78
N ASP A 363 -12.22 1.58 -11.12
CA ASP A 363 -12.28 1.42 -9.66
C ASP A 363 -11.93 -0.02 -9.26
N LEU A 364 -10.85 -0.19 -8.48
CA LEU A 364 -10.37 -1.48 -8.01
C LEU A 364 -10.07 -1.43 -6.51
N ASP A 365 -10.82 -2.25 -5.77
CA ASP A 365 -10.66 -2.40 -4.31
C ASP A 365 -9.28 -2.96 -3.93
N LEU A 366 -8.82 -2.58 -2.74
CA LEU A 366 -7.51 -2.95 -2.21
C LEU A 366 -7.31 -4.48 -2.13
N TYR A 367 -8.30 -5.22 -1.65
CA TYR A 367 -8.18 -6.68 -1.49
C TYR A 367 -8.41 -7.43 -2.79
N ALA A 368 -9.19 -6.87 -3.71
CA ALA A 368 -9.35 -7.43 -5.05
C ALA A 368 -8.01 -7.58 -5.80
N ARG A 369 -7.05 -6.66 -5.56
CA ARG A 369 -5.67 -6.73 -6.10
C ARG A 369 -4.92 -7.98 -5.63
N ILE A 370 -5.07 -8.29 -4.35
CA ILE A 370 -4.44 -9.43 -3.70
C ILE A 370 -5.13 -10.72 -4.15
N ASP A 371 -6.46 -10.76 -4.13
CA ASP A 371 -7.26 -11.92 -4.50
C ASP A 371 -7.02 -12.29 -5.98
N PHE A 372 -6.86 -11.29 -6.85
CA PHE A 372 -6.43 -11.49 -8.23
C PHE A 372 -5.10 -12.27 -8.29
N ALA A 373 -4.06 -11.81 -7.60
CA ALA A 373 -2.75 -12.48 -7.61
C ALA A 373 -2.79 -13.90 -7.01
N LYS A 374 -3.57 -14.10 -5.94
CA LYS A 374 -3.81 -15.41 -5.33
C LYS A 374 -4.50 -16.37 -6.30
N SER A 375 -5.57 -15.91 -6.97
CA SER A 375 -6.35 -16.73 -7.92
C SER A 375 -5.53 -17.20 -9.11
N ARG A 376 -4.48 -16.45 -9.48
CA ARG A 376 -3.53 -16.81 -10.54
C ARG A 376 -2.38 -17.68 -10.06
N ALA A 377 -2.29 -17.94 -8.76
CA ALA A 377 -1.16 -18.60 -8.11
C ALA A 377 0.18 -17.97 -8.51
N ALA A 378 0.24 -16.63 -8.51
CA ALA A 378 1.41 -15.83 -8.88
C ALA A 378 2.71 -16.36 -8.23
N ASP A 379 3.82 -16.25 -8.95
CA ASP A 379 5.16 -16.55 -8.41
C ASP A 379 5.75 -15.36 -7.66
N PHE A 380 5.28 -14.14 -7.97
CA PHE A 380 5.72 -12.90 -7.35
C PHE A 380 4.68 -11.79 -7.56
N PHE A 381 4.57 -10.89 -6.59
CA PHE A 381 3.72 -9.71 -6.68
C PHE A 381 4.52 -8.42 -6.46
N ILE A 382 4.29 -7.40 -7.30
CA ILE A 382 4.92 -6.08 -7.18
C ILE A 382 3.84 -5.01 -7.26
N SER A 383 3.64 -4.26 -6.18
CA SER A 383 2.87 -3.02 -6.20
C SER A 383 3.78 -1.84 -6.55
N LEU A 384 3.31 -0.96 -7.43
CA LEU A 384 4.06 0.17 -7.99
C LEU A 384 3.37 1.48 -7.59
N HIS A 385 4.11 2.33 -6.90
CA HIS A 385 3.63 3.59 -6.33
C HIS A 385 4.62 4.74 -6.55
N CYS A 386 4.14 5.97 -6.33
CA CYS A 386 4.99 7.14 -6.18
C CYS A 386 4.63 7.84 -4.87
N ASN A 387 5.65 8.15 -4.08
CA ASN A 387 5.50 8.49 -2.67
C ASN A 387 5.01 9.93 -2.47
N ALA A 388 4.49 10.20 -1.28
CA ALA A 388 4.21 11.54 -0.78
C ALA A 388 4.30 11.54 0.75
N LEU A 389 4.68 12.67 1.33
CA LEU A 389 4.62 12.84 2.78
C LEU A 389 3.22 13.32 3.22
N PRO A 390 2.76 12.89 4.40
CA PRO A 390 1.53 13.42 4.98
C PRO A 390 1.73 14.86 5.46
N ASP A 391 0.62 15.53 5.73
CA ASP A 391 0.59 16.89 6.27
C ASP A 391 1.40 17.01 7.57
N GLY A 392 2.01 18.18 7.77
CA GLY A 392 2.81 18.47 8.97
C GLY A 392 4.23 17.92 8.97
N VAL A 393 4.63 17.19 7.93
CA VAL A 393 6.02 16.75 7.74
C VAL A 393 6.69 17.67 6.73
N ASN A 394 7.87 18.19 7.08
CA ASN A 394 8.67 18.97 6.16
C ASN A 394 9.05 18.13 4.92
N PRO A 395 8.58 18.49 3.71
CA PRO A 395 8.73 17.66 2.51
C PRO A 395 10.16 17.59 1.97
N PHE A 396 11.09 18.39 2.51
CA PHE A 396 12.49 18.40 2.13
C PHE A 396 13.35 17.43 2.94
N VAL A 397 12.83 16.83 4.02
CA VAL A 397 13.63 15.96 4.91
C VAL A 397 13.74 14.51 4.41
N ARG A 398 12.83 14.10 3.53
CA ARG A 398 12.71 12.73 3.04
C ARG A 398 12.14 12.73 1.63
N HIS A 399 12.94 12.27 0.68
CA HIS A 399 12.52 12.07 -0.71
C HIS A 399 13.39 10.97 -1.36
N GLY A 400 13.10 10.60 -2.62
CA GLY A 400 13.80 9.56 -3.35
C GLY A 400 13.04 8.22 -3.44
N THR A 401 13.80 7.13 -3.58
CA THR A 401 13.27 5.81 -3.95
C THR A 401 13.23 4.87 -2.75
N GLY A 402 12.09 4.22 -2.51
CA GLY A 402 11.88 3.33 -1.37
C GLY A 402 11.38 1.93 -1.76
N THR A 403 11.49 0.97 -0.86
CA THR A 403 10.94 -0.37 -1.04
C THR A 403 10.35 -0.89 0.26
N TYR A 404 9.19 -1.53 0.18
CA TYR A 404 8.44 -2.03 1.32
C TYR A 404 8.15 -3.53 1.15
N TYR A 405 8.29 -4.28 2.25
CA TYR A 405 7.90 -5.68 2.37
C TYR A 405 7.28 -5.92 3.75
N TYR A 406 6.72 -7.11 3.98
CA TYR A 406 6.18 -7.48 5.30
C TYR A 406 6.56 -8.89 5.70
N GLN A 407 6.33 -9.87 4.81
CA GLN A 407 6.69 -11.25 5.10
C GLN A 407 8.20 -11.44 5.06
N GLU A 408 8.75 -12.18 6.03
CA GLU A 408 10.18 -12.50 6.08
C GLU A 408 10.65 -13.26 4.82
N ALA A 409 9.78 -14.09 4.23
CA ALA A 409 10.02 -14.73 2.94
C ALA A 409 10.24 -13.73 1.79
N SER A 410 9.66 -12.53 1.86
CA SER A 410 9.82 -11.45 0.87
C SER A 410 11.09 -10.64 1.05
N ARG A 411 11.74 -10.70 2.23
CA ARG A 411 12.88 -9.83 2.58
C ARG A 411 14.02 -9.92 1.57
N ARG A 412 14.45 -11.14 1.23
CA ARG A 412 15.53 -11.36 0.26
C ARG A 412 15.20 -10.76 -1.09
N ALA A 413 13.96 -10.90 -1.55
CA ALA A 413 13.52 -10.29 -2.80
C ALA A 413 13.56 -8.76 -2.72
N ALA A 414 13.00 -8.20 -1.65
CA ALA A 414 12.97 -6.77 -1.40
C ALA A 414 14.38 -6.16 -1.41
N GLU A 415 15.36 -6.77 -0.74
CA GLU A 415 16.76 -6.33 -0.74
C GLU A 415 17.41 -6.34 -2.13
N LYS A 416 17.08 -7.32 -3.00
CA LYS A 416 17.60 -7.36 -4.38
C LYS A 416 16.95 -6.28 -5.24
N LEU A 417 15.63 -6.13 -5.15
CA LEU A 417 14.88 -5.15 -5.94
C LEU A 417 15.25 -3.73 -5.53
N HIS A 418 15.30 -3.45 -4.22
CA HIS A 418 15.66 -2.15 -3.66
C HIS A 418 17.01 -1.65 -4.18
N ARG A 419 18.08 -2.45 -4.03
CA ARG A 419 19.42 -2.08 -4.52
C ARG A 419 19.45 -1.78 -6.02
N ARG A 420 18.69 -2.53 -6.82
CA ARG A 420 18.63 -2.32 -8.27
C ARG A 420 17.77 -1.12 -8.64
N LEU A 421 16.72 -0.85 -7.88
CA LEU A 421 15.82 0.27 -8.09
C LEU A 421 16.52 1.59 -7.73
N VAL A 422 17.14 1.71 -6.55
CA VAL A 422 17.90 2.90 -6.12
C VAL A 422 19.01 3.23 -7.11
N ASN A 423 19.82 2.24 -7.51
CA ASN A 423 20.87 2.46 -8.50
C ASN A 423 20.31 2.82 -9.90
N ALA A 424 19.12 2.36 -10.25
CA ALA A 424 18.47 2.71 -11.51
C ALA A 424 17.80 4.09 -11.45
N SER A 425 17.28 4.52 -10.31
CA SER A 425 16.67 5.83 -10.15
C SER A 425 17.74 6.92 -10.12
N GLY A 426 18.90 6.65 -9.51
CA GLY A 426 19.91 7.68 -9.25
C GLY A 426 19.41 8.75 -8.28
N LEU A 427 18.31 8.49 -7.58
CA LEU A 427 17.75 9.34 -6.54
C LEU A 427 18.33 8.94 -5.18
N GLN A 428 17.98 9.73 -4.16
CA GLN A 428 18.27 9.38 -2.78
C GLN A 428 17.67 8.02 -2.42
N ASP A 429 18.41 7.26 -1.62
CA ASP A 429 17.93 6.03 -1.01
C ASP A 429 16.99 6.40 0.16
N ASP A 430 15.70 6.18 -0.05
CA ASP A 430 14.66 6.40 0.96
C ASP A 430 14.42 5.16 1.84
N GLY A 431 15.22 4.11 1.65
CA GLY A 431 15.29 2.95 2.52
C GLY A 431 14.46 1.74 2.10
N LEU A 432 14.77 0.63 2.77
CA LEU A 432 14.07 -0.65 2.71
C LEU A 432 13.33 -0.86 4.03
N TRP A 433 12.02 -1.00 3.95
CA TRP A 433 11.14 -0.97 5.13
C TRP A 433 10.35 -2.27 5.28
N ASP A 434 10.37 -2.80 6.50
CA ASP A 434 9.33 -3.72 6.97
C ASP A 434 8.09 -2.88 7.34
N ALA A 435 7.00 -3.04 6.58
CA ALA A 435 5.80 -2.27 6.76
C ALA A 435 4.54 -3.09 6.54
N ASN A 436 3.56 -2.86 7.41
CA ASN A 436 2.29 -3.55 7.44
C ASN A 436 1.29 -3.00 6.40
N LEU A 437 1.66 -3.03 5.12
CA LEU A 437 0.81 -2.59 4.00
C LEU A 437 0.01 -3.77 3.45
N ALA A 438 -1.29 -3.56 3.17
CA ALA A 438 -2.20 -4.62 2.76
C ALA A 438 -1.67 -5.46 1.60
N VAL A 439 -1.15 -4.82 0.55
CA VAL A 439 -0.71 -5.50 -0.69
C VAL A 439 0.56 -6.33 -0.55
N VAL A 440 1.34 -6.17 0.53
CA VAL A 440 2.55 -6.97 0.79
C VAL A 440 2.40 -7.92 1.99
N ARG A 441 1.25 -7.91 2.65
CA ARG A 441 0.89 -8.87 3.70
C ARG A 441 0.63 -10.31 3.25
N PRO A 442 0.20 -10.62 2.01
CA PRO A 442 -0.07 -12.01 1.61
C PRO A 442 1.12 -12.94 1.84
N THR A 443 0.86 -14.17 2.26
CA THR A 443 1.90 -15.18 2.54
C THR A 443 2.09 -16.13 1.35
N GLU A 444 1.14 -16.17 0.42
CA GLU A 444 1.05 -17.19 -0.64
C GLU A 444 2.10 -17.03 -1.74
N PHE A 445 2.77 -15.88 -1.78
CA PHE A 445 3.87 -15.55 -2.69
C PHE A 445 4.68 -14.38 -2.10
N PRO A 446 5.96 -14.22 -2.49
CA PRO A 446 6.72 -13.02 -2.17
C PRO A 446 6.06 -11.79 -2.79
N ALA A 447 5.93 -10.74 -1.99
CA ALA A 447 5.27 -9.50 -2.35
C ALA A 447 6.09 -8.28 -1.87
N VAL A 448 6.23 -7.29 -2.75
CA VAL A 448 6.91 -6.03 -2.45
C VAL A 448 6.11 -4.85 -3.00
N LEU A 449 6.25 -3.69 -2.36
CA LEU A 449 5.78 -2.42 -2.89
C LEU A 449 7.00 -1.53 -3.16
N LEU A 450 7.03 -0.94 -4.35
CA LEU A 450 8.11 -0.09 -4.82
C LEU A 450 7.62 1.34 -4.95
N GLU A 451 8.31 2.26 -4.28
CA GLU A 451 8.11 3.69 -4.44
C GLU A 451 9.16 4.22 -5.42
N ALA A 452 8.71 4.66 -6.60
CA ALA A 452 9.62 5.13 -7.65
C ALA A 452 10.41 6.37 -7.20
N ALA A 453 9.67 7.38 -6.74
CA ALA A 453 10.13 8.70 -6.32
C ALA A 453 8.99 9.41 -5.58
N TYR A 454 9.24 10.57 -4.97
CA TYR A 454 8.24 11.40 -4.32
C TYR A 454 7.55 12.33 -5.33
N LEU A 455 6.28 12.07 -5.61
CA LEU A 455 5.51 12.81 -6.60
C LEU A 455 5.30 14.29 -6.21
N ILE A 456 5.31 14.58 -4.91
CA ILE A 456 5.20 15.95 -4.38
C ILE A 456 6.49 16.76 -4.55
N TYR A 457 7.62 16.11 -4.85
CA TYR A 457 8.92 16.77 -4.97
C TYR A 457 9.15 17.20 -6.43
N PRO A 458 9.26 18.51 -6.74
CA PRO A 458 9.18 19.03 -8.11
C PRO A 458 10.15 18.37 -9.11
N LEU A 459 11.42 18.20 -8.73
CA LEU A 459 12.43 17.58 -9.59
C LEU A 459 12.16 16.10 -9.85
N GLU A 460 11.57 15.41 -8.88
CA GLU A 460 11.23 13.98 -9.01
C GLU A 460 9.93 13.81 -9.83
N GLU A 461 8.96 14.71 -9.69
CA GLU A 461 7.77 14.75 -10.56
C GLU A 461 8.17 14.92 -12.04
N GLU A 462 9.11 15.82 -12.35
CA GLU A 462 9.58 15.99 -13.72
C GLU A 462 10.19 14.70 -14.28
N LEU A 463 10.98 13.97 -13.49
CA LEU A 463 11.53 12.67 -13.88
C LEU A 463 10.43 11.63 -14.10
N LEU A 464 9.45 11.54 -13.18
CA LEU A 464 8.32 10.62 -13.27
C LEU A 464 7.44 10.86 -14.51
N GLN A 465 7.49 12.05 -15.10
CA GLN A 465 6.80 12.36 -16.35
C GLN A 465 7.53 11.83 -17.60
N THR A 466 8.76 11.35 -17.48
CA THR A 466 9.55 10.88 -18.63
C THR A 466 9.54 9.35 -18.78
N ASP A 467 9.33 8.90 -20.02
CA ASP A 467 9.45 7.50 -20.40
C ASP A 467 10.87 6.95 -20.17
N GLU A 468 11.89 7.79 -20.33
CA GLU A 468 13.29 7.41 -20.12
C GLU A 468 13.53 6.96 -18.67
N PHE A 469 13.10 7.77 -17.70
CA PHE A 469 13.24 7.46 -16.29
C PHE A 469 12.47 6.18 -15.92
N LEU A 470 11.20 6.08 -16.31
CA LEU A 470 10.37 4.90 -16.01
C LEU A 470 10.94 3.62 -16.65
N ARG A 471 11.45 3.68 -17.90
CA ARG A 471 12.12 2.53 -18.54
C ARG A 471 13.41 2.15 -17.82
N ARG A 472 14.15 3.13 -17.29
CA ARG A 472 15.36 2.88 -16.49
C ARG A 472 15.01 2.15 -15.19
N LEU A 473 13.98 2.61 -14.46
CA LEU A 473 13.44 1.92 -13.28
C LEU A 473 13.00 0.49 -13.63
N SER A 474 12.22 0.31 -14.70
CA SER A 474 11.74 -1.00 -15.15
C SER A 474 12.90 -1.99 -15.40
N LYS A 475 13.98 -1.54 -16.03
CA LYS A 475 15.21 -2.36 -16.21
C LYS A 475 15.87 -2.70 -14.87
N GLY A 476 15.87 -1.77 -13.92
CA GLY A 476 16.35 -2.00 -12.55
C GLY A 476 15.55 -3.10 -11.85
N VAL A 477 14.23 -2.95 -11.76
CA VAL A 477 13.32 -3.92 -11.14
C VAL A 477 13.47 -5.31 -11.78
N ALA A 478 13.48 -5.38 -13.12
CA ALA A 478 13.62 -6.64 -13.84
C ALA A 478 14.99 -7.33 -13.61
N ARG A 479 16.05 -6.57 -13.32
CA ARG A 479 17.34 -7.12 -12.89
C ARG A 479 17.27 -7.63 -11.44
N GLY A 480 16.60 -6.89 -10.54
CA GLY A 480 16.39 -7.31 -9.16
C GLY A 480 15.63 -8.63 -9.05
N LEU A 481 14.53 -8.77 -9.80
CA LEU A 481 13.79 -10.03 -9.89
C LEU A 481 14.65 -11.17 -10.42
N LYS A 482 15.47 -10.91 -11.45
CA LYS A 482 16.38 -11.93 -11.99
C LYS A 482 17.40 -12.37 -10.94
N ASP A 483 17.95 -11.44 -10.16
CA ASP A 483 18.90 -11.74 -9.09
C ASP A 483 18.25 -12.58 -7.99
N TYR A 484 17.00 -12.26 -7.61
CA TYR A 484 16.19 -13.05 -6.67
C TYR A 484 16.00 -14.49 -7.16
N PHE A 485 15.37 -14.68 -8.32
CA PHE A 485 15.06 -16.01 -8.83
C PHE A 485 16.29 -16.88 -9.14
N ARG A 486 17.46 -16.30 -9.37
CA ARG A 486 18.71 -17.05 -9.57
C ARG A 486 19.26 -17.65 -8.26
N GLU A 487 18.99 -17.00 -7.13
CA GLU A 487 19.57 -17.32 -5.83
C GLU A 487 18.54 -17.92 -4.85
N GLU A 488 17.27 -17.98 -5.26
CA GLU A 488 16.23 -18.68 -4.51
C GLU A 488 16.51 -20.20 -4.49
N PRO A 489 16.47 -20.83 -3.29
CA PRO A 489 16.65 -22.27 -3.13
C PRO A 489 15.56 -23.11 -3.81
#